data_AF-R5LLQ1-F1
#
_entry.id   AF-R5LLQ1-F1
#
_cell.length_a   1.000
_cell.length_b   1.000
_cell.length_c   1.000
_cell.angle_alpha   90.00
_cell.angle_beta   90.00
_cell.angle_gamma   90.00
#
_symmetry.space_group_name_H-M   'P 1'
#
loop_
_entity.id
_entity.type
_entity.pdbx_description
1 polymer ?
#
loop_
_entity_poly.entity_id
_entity_poly.type
_entity_poly.pdbx_seq_one_letter_code
_entity_poly.pdbx_strand_id
1 'polypeptide(L)'
;MELTRFIDDYADDIYALALITTKNFDSAKEIFVRNCFSCPEIDDNTELPAMLKKAYPMCREAEGNDSAVTLTGIELDGKKQQLLESVLRQPFIVRAIIHMRWENDLEPEQIAKLTGESLRYVNNTLEELPEELTRELDKSYKDICFRIKADDKLKSYVIRSMNSGKKRQFEVKGEAVPAHKWTKQQKTVIIIVAAVITVVICIVVPLIESYYQMRKDENFESFENVATEDMFRYTSESPSVPDDQLNLTGSDS
;
A
#
# COMPACT_ATOMS: atom_id res chain seq x y z
N MET A 1 33.02 8.60 12.57
CA MET A 1 32.28 9.88 12.63
C MET A 1 31.57 10.12 13.96
N GLU A 2 31.57 11.37 14.43
CA GLU A 2 30.75 11.83 15.58
C GLU A 2 29.28 11.99 15.15
N LEU A 3 28.34 11.63 16.02
CA LEU A 3 26.91 11.65 15.70
C LEU A 3 26.33 13.04 15.42
N THR A 4 26.81 14.07 16.13
CA THR A 4 26.42 15.47 15.90
C THR A 4 26.80 15.90 14.50
N ARG A 5 28.06 15.65 14.12
CA ARG A 5 28.57 15.87 12.77
C ARG A 5 27.80 15.06 11.72
N PHE A 6 27.47 13.80 11.99
CA PHE A 6 26.63 13.01 11.09
C PHE A 6 25.24 13.63 10.87
N ILE A 7 24.64 14.15 11.94
CA ILE A 7 23.32 14.78 11.87
C ILE A 7 23.38 16.03 11.00
N ASP A 8 24.39 16.86 11.22
CA ASP A 8 24.57 18.11 10.50
C ASP A 8 24.98 17.90 9.04
N ASP A 9 25.82 16.89 8.75
CA ASP A 9 26.36 16.62 7.42
C ASP A 9 25.40 15.80 6.53
N TYR A 10 24.54 14.94 7.10
CA TYR A 10 23.77 13.95 6.32
C TYR A 10 22.34 13.68 6.79
N ALA A 11 22.09 13.68 8.10
CA ALA A 11 20.83 13.10 8.59
C ALA A 11 19.61 13.96 8.25
N ASP A 12 19.75 15.29 8.20
CA ASP A 12 18.67 16.17 7.74
C ASP A 12 18.33 15.94 6.26
N ASP A 13 19.33 15.73 5.39
CA ASP A 13 19.11 15.38 3.98
C ASP A 13 18.39 14.04 3.84
N ILE A 14 18.78 13.04 4.64
CA ILE A 14 18.11 11.74 4.69
C ILE A 14 16.66 11.89 5.14
N TYR A 15 16.41 12.74 6.15
CA TYR A 15 15.05 13.03 6.62
C TYR A 15 14.23 13.73 5.54
N ALA A 16 14.80 14.71 4.83
CA ALA A 16 14.14 15.42 3.76
C ALA A 16 13.78 14.48 2.61
N LEU A 17 14.72 13.65 2.16
CA LEU A 17 14.47 12.62 1.15
C LEU A 17 13.33 11.70 1.60
N ALA A 18 13.39 11.20 2.83
CA ALA A 18 12.39 10.29 3.37
C ALA A 18 11.02 10.96 3.44
N LEU A 19 10.91 12.22 3.88
CA LEU A 19 9.63 12.91 3.99
C LEU A 19 9.04 13.25 2.61
N ILE A 20 9.85 13.74 1.67
CA ILE A 20 9.40 14.06 0.32
C ILE A 20 8.92 12.81 -0.42
N THR A 21 9.65 11.70 -0.26
CA THR A 21 9.33 10.46 -0.98
C THR A 21 8.18 9.69 -0.33
N THR A 22 8.15 9.54 0.99
CA THR A 22 7.08 8.80 1.68
C THR A 22 5.84 9.65 1.96
N LYS A 23 5.98 10.97 2.03
CA LYS A 23 4.92 11.91 2.48
C LYS A 23 4.38 11.58 3.88
N ASN A 24 5.17 10.90 4.70
CA ASN A 24 4.80 10.44 6.03
C ASN A 24 5.87 10.85 7.03
N PHE A 25 5.49 11.66 8.02
CA PHE A 25 6.39 12.13 9.07
C PHE A 25 6.90 10.99 9.94
N ASP A 26 6.10 9.99 10.25
CA ASP A 26 6.52 8.89 11.12
C ASP A 26 7.54 8.00 10.40
N SER A 27 7.31 7.70 9.11
CA SER A 27 8.29 7.01 8.26
C SER A 27 9.60 7.79 8.14
N ALA A 28 9.55 9.11 7.93
CA ALA A 28 10.74 9.95 7.86
C ALA A 28 11.54 9.95 9.18
N LYS A 29 10.84 10.03 10.32
CA LYS A 29 11.46 9.95 11.65
C LYS A 29 12.11 8.59 11.89
N GLU A 30 11.43 7.51 11.52
CA GLU A 30 11.98 6.16 11.66
C GLU A 30 13.26 5.98 10.84
N ILE A 31 13.24 6.40 9.57
CA ILE A 31 14.39 6.31 8.67
C ILE A 31 15.56 7.15 9.19
N PHE A 32 15.30 8.38 9.66
CA PHE A 32 16.29 9.24 10.29
C PHE A 32 16.97 8.56 11.48
N VAL A 33 16.16 8.01 12.39
CA VAL A 33 16.64 7.33 13.60
C VAL A 33 17.50 6.11 13.23
N ARG A 34 17.01 5.25 12.32
CA ARG A 34 17.73 4.06 11.86
C ARG A 34 19.09 4.41 11.25
N ASN A 35 19.16 5.47 10.44
CA ASN A 35 20.42 5.92 9.85
C ASN A 35 21.38 6.48 10.91
N CYS A 36 20.90 7.28 11.86
CA CYS A 36 21.69 7.77 12.99
C CYS A 36 22.29 6.64 13.83
N PHE A 37 21.55 5.54 14.06
CA PHE A 37 22.08 4.39 14.80
C PHE A 37 23.24 3.69 14.12
N SER A 38 23.34 3.83 12.80
CA SER A 38 24.44 3.27 12.03
C SER A 38 25.66 4.20 11.92
N CYS A 39 25.60 5.42 12.47
CA CYS A 39 26.71 6.37 12.51
C CYS A 39 28.06 5.77 12.95
N PRO A 40 28.14 4.86 13.95
CA PRO A 40 29.42 4.28 14.37
C PRO A 40 30.12 3.44 13.30
N GLU A 41 29.40 2.99 12.26
CA GLU A 41 29.93 2.17 11.17
C GLU A 41 30.39 3.02 9.96
N ILE A 42 30.22 4.34 10.04
CA ILE A 42 30.46 5.26 8.91
C ILE A 42 31.83 5.92 9.05
N ASP A 43 32.62 5.80 7.99
CA ASP A 43 33.93 6.44 7.87
C ASP A 43 33.79 7.96 7.67
N ASP A 44 34.74 8.72 8.19
CA ASP A 44 34.72 10.19 8.11
C ASP A 44 34.86 10.72 6.66
N ASN A 45 35.32 9.89 5.71
CA ASN A 45 35.41 10.24 4.28
C ASN A 45 34.20 9.75 3.47
N THR A 46 33.15 9.26 4.12
CA THR A 46 31.94 8.79 3.43
C THR A 46 31.23 9.99 2.80
N GLU A 47 30.95 9.94 1.50
CA GLU A 47 30.20 10.99 0.80
C GLU A 47 28.68 10.75 0.86
N LEU A 48 27.91 11.82 0.66
CA LEU A 48 26.44 11.80 0.66
C LEU A 48 25.83 10.71 -0.25
N PRO A 49 26.31 10.45 -1.49
CA PRO A 49 25.74 9.37 -2.31
C PRO A 49 25.81 7.99 -1.65
N ALA A 50 26.85 7.70 -0.87
CA ALA A 50 26.94 6.44 -0.14
C ALA A 50 25.89 6.35 0.98
N MET A 51 25.60 7.48 1.62
CA MET A 51 24.52 7.59 2.61
C MET A 51 23.14 7.42 1.98
N LEU A 52 22.89 8.07 0.85
CA LEU A 52 21.62 7.95 0.12
C LEU A 52 21.42 6.54 -0.42
N LYS A 53 22.49 5.83 -0.82
CA LYS A 53 22.43 4.42 -1.23
C LYS A 53 21.86 3.51 -0.13
N LYS A 54 22.10 3.87 1.13
CA LYS A 54 21.57 3.16 2.30
C LYS A 54 20.14 3.62 2.64
N ALA A 55 19.87 4.92 2.56
CA ALA A 55 18.59 5.50 2.96
C ALA A 55 17.47 5.27 1.93
N TYR A 56 17.75 5.36 0.63
CA TYR A 56 16.73 5.28 -0.42
C TYR A 56 15.93 3.95 -0.42
N PRO A 57 16.55 2.76 -0.28
CA PRO A 57 15.80 1.51 -0.15
C PRO A 57 14.83 1.52 1.04
N MET A 58 15.23 2.11 2.17
CA MET A 58 14.34 2.24 3.34
C MET A 58 13.15 3.15 3.02
N CYS A 59 13.35 4.22 2.25
CA CYS A 59 12.27 5.10 1.81
C CYS A 59 11.27 4.36 0.90
N ARG A 60 11.78 3.49 0.02
CA ARG A 60 10.97 2.71 -0.92
C ARG A 60 10.12 1.63 -0.22
N GLU A 61 10.62 1.08 0.87
CA GLU A 61 9.96 0.03 1.66
C GLU A 61 9.05 0.57 2.78
N ALA A 62 9.22 1.84 3.16
CA ALA A 62 8.46 2.45 4.24
C ALA A 62 7.00 2.73 3.86
N GLU A 63 6.16 2.87 4.89
CA GLU A 63 4.76 3.25 4.71
C GLU A 63 4.66 4.67 4.13
N GLY A 64 4.03 4.79 2.96
CA GLY A 64 3.83 6.05 2.26
C GLY A 64 2.40 6.57 2.37
N ASN A 65 2.24 7.88 2.22
CA ASN A 65 0.94 8.54 2.06
C ASN A 65 0.85 9.18 0.68
N ASP A 66 0.74 8.36 -0.37
CA ASP A 66 0.71 8.84 -1.75
C ASP A 66 -0.44 9.81 -2.06
N SER A 67 -1.51 9.76 -1.26
CA SER A 67 -2.66 10.66 -1.37
C SER A 67 -2.39 12.07 -0.85
N ALA A 68 -1.37 12.26 -0.02
CA ALA A 68 -1.02 13.58 0.49
C ALA A 68 -0.47 14.47 -0.63
N VAL A 69 -1.01 15.68 -0.71
CA VAL A 69 -0.53 16.73 -1.62
C VAL A 69 0.21 17.84 -0.87
N THR A 70 0.10 17.87 0.46
CA THR A 70 0.75 18.84 1.35
C THR A 70 1.42 18.13 2.52
N LEU A 71 2.40 18.78 3.15
CA LEU A 71 3.02 18.34 4.40
C LEU A 71 2.65 19.30 5.52
N THR A 72 1.53 19.01 6.19
CA THR A 72 1.03 19.79 7.32
C THR A 72 2.06 19.85 8.44
N GLY A 73 2.50 21.04 8.82
CA GLY A 73 3.51 21.25 9.86
C GLY A 73 4.82 21.90 9.37
N ILE A 74 4.99 22.06 8.05
CA ILE A 74 6.10 22.84 7.48
C ILE A 74 5.57 24.22 7.08
N GLU A 75 6.11 25.26 7.71
CA GLU A 75 5.74 26.65 7.42
C GLU A 75 6.49 27.15 6.17
N LEU A 76 5.77 27.28 5.05
CA LEU A 76 6.27 27.81 3.79
C LEU A 76 5.44 29.02 3.35
N ASP A 77 6.07 29.94 2.61
CA ASP A 77 5.32 30.97 1.90
C ASP A 77 4.46 30.35 0.77
N GLY A 78 3.44 31.08 0.30
CA GLY A 78 2.46 30.54 -0.65
C GLY A 78 3.07 30.02 -1.96
N LYS A 79 4.18 30.62 -2.44
CA LYS A 79 4.83 30.17 -3.68
C LYS A 79 5.61 28.87 -3.45
N LYS A 80 6.37 28.79 -2.35
CA LYS A 80 7.09 27.58 -1.96
C LYS A 80 6.15 26.42 -1.64
N GLN A 81 5.02 26.73 -1.02
CA GLN A 81 3.96 25.75 -0.77
C GLN A 81 3.41 25.17 -2.09
N GLN A 82 3.11 26.02 -3.07
CA GLN A 82 2.65 25.57 -4.40
C GLN A 82 3.71 24.75 -5.16
N LEU A 83 4.98 25.14 -5.06
CA LEU A 83 6.09 24.39 -5.62
C LEU A 83 6.20 23.00 -4.99
N LEU A 84 6.18 22.94 -3.65
CA LEU A 84 6.22 21.68 -2.91
C LEU A 84 5.02 20.79 -3.29
N GLU A 85 3.80 21.33 -3.35
CA GLU A 85 2.61 20.60 -3.79
C GLU A 85 2.77 20.01 -5.20
N SER A 86 3.40 20.75 -6.11
CA SER A 86 3.67 20.29 -7.48
C SER A 86 4.64 19.10 -7.50
N VAL A 87 5.66 19.11 -6.64
CA VAL A 87 6.57 17.99 -6.44
C VAL A 87 5.83 16.80 -5.80
N LEU A 88 5.06 17.04 -4.73
CA LEU A 88 4.37 15.97 -4.01
C LEU A 88 3.33 15.26 -4.89
N ARG A 89 2.72 15.92 -5.87
CA ARG A 89 1.81 15.26 -6.82
C ARG A 89 2.49 14.24 -7.74
N GLN A 90 3.81 14.30 -7.89
CA GLN A 90 4.56 13.36 -8.71
C GLN A 90 4.59 11.95 -8.08
N PRO A 91 4.77 10.87 -8.86
CA PRO A 91 4.99 9.52 -8.33
C PRO A 91 6.23 9.43 -7.44
N PHE A 92 6.29 8.44 -6.54
CA PHE A 92 7.39 8.22 -5.60
C PHE A 92 8.78 8.36 -6.25
N ILE A 93 9.01 7.65 -7.35
CA ILE A 93 10.32 7.63 -8.02
C ILE A 93 10.70 8.99 -8.59
N VAL A 94 9.73 9.73 -9.13
CA VAL A 94 9.95 11.08 -9.67
C VAL A 94 10.24 12.07 -8.54
N ARG A 95 9.53 11.96 -7.40
CA ARG A 95 9.84 12.76 -6.19
C ARG A 95 11.28 12.52 -5.73
N ALA A 96 11.73 11.27 -5.72
CA ALA A 96 13.09 10.91 -5.35
C ALA A 96 14.12 11.48 -6.34
N ILE A 97 13.88 11.35 -7.65
CA ILE A 97 14.76 11.91 -8.70
C ILE A 97 14.87 13.43 -8.57
N ILE A 98 13.74 14.13 -8.42
CA ILE A 98 13.71 15.59 -8.21
C ILE A 98 14.52 15.95 -6.95
N HIS A 99 14.27 15.27 -5.84
CA HIS A 99 14.97 15.56 -4.60
C HIS A 99 16.48 15.35 -4.72
N MET A 100 16.90 14.20 -5.25
CA MET A 100 18.32 13.89 -5.45
C MET A 100 19.00 14.87 -6.43
N ARG A 101 18.28 15.35 -7.45
CA ARG A 101 18.83 16.31 -8.42
C ARG A 101 18.96 17.72 -7.85
N TRP A 102 17.90 18.25 -7.21
CA TRP A 102 17.85 19.65 -6.80
C TRP A 102 18.32 19.91 -5.38
N GLU A 103 18.16 18.96 -4.45
CA GLU A 103 18.69 19.12 -3.11
C GLU A 103 20.15 18.68 -3.03
N ASN A 104 20.44 17.48 -3.54
CA ASN A 104 21.73 16.84 -3.35
C ASN A 104 22.71 17.05 -4.53
N ASP A 105 22.31 17.83 -5.54
CA ASP A 105 23.09 18.15 -6.75
C ASP A 105 23.64 16.91 -7.47
N LEU A 106 22.94 15.77 -7.42
CA LEU A 106 23.43 14.54 -8.02
C LEU A 106 23.26 14.56 -9.54
N GLU A 107 24.25 13.99 -10.23
CA GLU A 107 24.18 13.78 -11.68
C GLU A 107 23.30 12.56 -12.02
N PRO A 108 22.66 12.55 -13.20
CA PRO A 108 21.73 11.48 -13.59
C PRO A 108 22.29 10.07 -13.47
N GLU A 109 23.59 9.87 -13.73
CA GLU A 109 24.28 8.59 -13.58
C GLU A 109 24.33 8.13 -12.13
N GLN A 110 24.54 9.06 -11.20
CA GLN A 110 24.55 8.77 -9.76
C GLN A 110 23.13 8.43 -9.31
N ILE A 111 22.13 9.20 -9.72
CA ILE A 111 20.73 8.97 -9.39
C ILE A 111 20.27 7.59 -9.89
N ALA A 112 20.57 7.24 -11.15
CA ALA A 112 20.24 5.93 -11.73
C ALA A 112 20.83 4.78 -10.90
N LYS A 113 22.10 4.92 -10.48
CA LYS A 113 22.77 3.93 -9.63
C LYS A 113 22.14 3.79 -8.25
N LEU A 114 21.66 4.88 -7.66
CA LEU A 114 21.02 4.89 -6.34
C LEU A 114 19.61 4.31 -6.38
N THR A 115 18.83 4.68 -7.39
CA THR A 115 17.44 4.27 -7.53
C THR A 115 17.28 2.86 -8.08
N GLY A 116 18.31 2.36 -8.79
CA GLY A 116 18.26 1.11 -9.54
C GLY A 116 17.56 1.25 -10.90
N GLU A 117 17.21 2.47 -11.31
CA GLU A 117 16.58 2.77 -12.59
C GLU A 117 17.61 2.90 -13.72
N SER A 118 17.15 2.85 -14.97
CA SER A 118 18.03 3.10 -16.11
C SER A 118 18.39 4.59 -16.24
N LEU A 119 19.61 4.90 -16.67
CA LEU A 119 20.03 6.29 -16.96
C LEU A 119 19.07 6.99 -17.93
N ARG A 120 18.59 6.26 -18.95
CA ARG A 120 17.60 6.76 -19.89
C ARG A 120 16.30 7.18 -19.20
N TYR A 121 15.81 6.39 -18.26
CA TYR A 121 14.60 6.72 -17.50
C TYR A 121 14.79 7.99 -16.66
N VAL A 122 15.94 8.13 -15.99
CA VAL A 122 16.25 9.31 -15.19
C VAL A 122 16.33 10.56 -16.06
N ASN A 123 17.05 10.50 -17.19
CA ASN A 123 17.16 11.61 -18.13
C ASN A 123 15.80 12.02 -18.69
N ASN A 124 15.02 11.06 -19.18
CA ASN A 124 13.67 11.33 -19.67
C ASN A 124 12.80 11.97 -18.57
N THR A 125 12.88 11.47 -17.34
CA THR A 125 12.12 12.04 -16.21
C THR A 125 12.47 13.50 -15.98
N LEU A 126 13.75 13.86 -16.04
CA LEU A 126 14.23 15.23 -15.84
C LEU A 126 13.88 16.14 -17.03
N GLU A 127 13.97 15.64 -18.25
CA GLU A 127 13.66 16.36 -19.49
C GLU A 127 12.16 16.62 -19.67
N GLU A 128 11.31 15.70 -19.21
CA GLU A 128 9.85 15.79 -19.30
C GLU A 128 9.22 16.68 -18.21
N LEU A 129 10.01 17.19 -17.25
CA LEU A 129 9.50 18.13 -16.26
C LEU A 129 9.08 19.45 -16.94
N PRO A 130 7.92 20.03 -16.57
CA PRO A 130 7.49 21.32 -17.12
C PRO A 130 8.57 22.40 -16.89
N GLU A 131 8.89 23.20 -17.92
CA GLU A 131 9.92 24.25 -17.82
C GLU A 131 9.68 25.22 -16.65
N GLU A 132 8.41 25.54 -16.38
CA GLU A 132 8.03 26.38 -15.26
C GLU A 132 8.37 25.73 -13.91
N LEU A 133 8.14 24.41 -13.77
CA LEU A 133 8.48 23.66 -12.56
C LEU A 133 10.00 23.65 -12.36
N THR A 134 10.76 23.30 -13.40
CA THR A 134 12.23 23.28 -13.39
C THR A 134 12.80 24.63 -12.94
N ARG A 135 12.29 25.74 -13.49
CA ARG A 135 12.74 27.09 -13.13
C ARG A 135 12.45 27.45 -11.67
N GLU A 136 11.32 27.02 -11.12
CA GLU A 136 10.99 27.28 -9.71
C GLU A 136 11.76 26.36 -8.76
N LEU A 137 12.03 25.12 -9.16
CA LEU A 137 12.93 24.20 -8.44
C LEU A 137 14.34 24.81 -8.30
N ASP A 138 14.92 25.31 -9.38
CA ASP A 138 16.25 25.96 -9.39
C ASP A 138 16.36 27.13 -8.39
N LYS A 139 15.26 27.87 -8.20
CA LYS A 139 15.26 29.08 -7.36
C LYS A 139 15.04 28.78 -5.88
N SER A 140 14.16 27.83 -5.58
CA SER A 140 13.53 27.76 -4.24
C SER A 140 13.58 26.39 -3.60
N TYR A 141 13.93 25.31 -4.31
CA TYR A 141 13.81 23.96 -3.77
C TYR A 141 14.72 23.72 -2.56
N LYS A 142 15.98 24.19 -2.60
CA LYS A 142 16.89 24.08 -1.45
C LYS A 142 16.41 24.82 -0.21
N ASP A 143 15.77 25.99 -0.37
CA ASP A 143 15.18 26.71 0.76
C ASP A 143 13.95 25.97 1.34
N ILE A 144 13.20 25.25 0.50
CA ILE A 144 12.14 24.35 0.97
C ILE A 144 12.76 23.22 1.79
N CYS A 145 13.74 22.50 1.25
CA CYS A 145 14.39 21.38 1.93
C CYS A 145 15.08 21.79 3.23
N PHE A 146 15.65 22.99 3.31
CA PHE A 146 16.20 23.55 4.56
C PHE A 146 15.16 23.66 5.69
N ARG A 147 13.87 23.80 5.34
CA ARG A 147 12.74 23.76 6.30
C ARG A 147 12.32 22.33 6.62
N ILE A 148 12.61 21.37 5.75
CA ILE A 148 12.29 19.95 5.92
C ILE A 148 13.45 19.26 6.64
N LYS A 149 13.52 19.43 7.95
CA LYS A 149 14.55 18.80 8.79
C LYS A 149 13.93 18.11 9.98
N ALA A 150 14.70 17.20 10.58
CA ALA A 150 14.26 16.52 11.79
C ALA A 150 14.10 17.53 12.93
N ASP A 151 13.04 17.38 13.72
CA ASP A 151 12.77 18.25 14.87
C ASP A 151 13.94 18.23 15.88
N ASP A 152 14.29 19.36 16.49
CA ASP A 152 15.36 19.42 17.50
C ASP A 152 15.12 18.48 18.68
N LYS A 153 13.85 18.24 19.01
CA LYS A 153 13.45 17.26 20.04
C LYS A 153 13.82 15.84 19.62
N LEU A 154 13.64 15.48 18.35
CA LEU A 154 14.05 14.17 17.83
C LEU A 154 15.57 14.04 17.82
N LYS A 155 16.28 15.05 17.29
CA LYS A 155 17.75 15.07 17.26
C LYS A 155 18.36 14.89 18.65
N SER A 156 17.90 15.70 19.61
CA SER A 156 18.37 15.61 21.00
C SER A 156 18.03 14.27 21.67
N TYR A 157 16.88 13.69 21.34
CA TYR A 157 16.49 12.37 21.84
C TYR A 157 17.39 11.25 21.28
N VAL A 158 17.72 11.29 19.99
CA VAL A 158 18.63 10.33 19.34
C VAL A 158 20.04 10.44 19.94
N ILE A 159 20.57 11.65 20.10
CA ILE A 159 21.89 11.88 20.70
C ILE A 159 21.98 11.30 22.12
N ARG A 160 20.99 11.60 22.98
CA ARG A 160 20.95 11.06 24.36
C ARG A 160 20.88 9.53 24.37
N SER A 161 20.11 8.96 23.45
CA SER A 161 19.90 7.51 23.38
C SER A 161 21.15 6.77 22.92
N MET A 162 21.86 7.33 21.94
CA MET A 162 23.15 6.83 21.47
C MET A 162 24.22 6.90 22.57
N ASN A 163 24.33 8.04 23.25
CA ASN A 163 25.32 8.24 24.30
C ASN A 163 25.07 7.37 25.55
N SER A 164 23.82 7.02 25.84
CA SER A 164 23.46 6.18 26.99
C SER A 164 23.56 4.67 26.71
N GLY A 165 23.93 4.26 25.49
CA GLY A 165 23.98 2.84 25.11
C GLY A 165 22.61 2.16 25.02
N LYS A 166 21.51 2.90 25.22
CA LYS A 166 20.13 2.39 25.16
C LYS A 166 19.60 2.32 23.72
N LYS A 167 20.38 1.71 22.82
CA LYS A 167 20.00 1.50 21.40
C LYS A 167 18.67 0.75 21.22
N ARG A 168 18.28 -0.08 22.20
CA ARG A 168 17.05 -0.89 22.22
C ARG A 168 15.74 -0.12 22.47
N GLN A 169 15.78 1.19 22.72
CA GLN A 169 14.54 1.99 22.85
C GLN A 169 13.88 2.30 21.49
N PHE A 170 14.51 1.89 20.39
CA PHE A 170 14.11 2.17 19.01
C PHE A 170 14.19 0.95 18.10
N GLU A 171 14.38 -0.24 18.66
CA GLU A 171 13.67 -1.35 18.06
C GLU A 171 12.21 -0.92 18.11
N VAL A 172 11.69 -0.46 16.97
CA VAL A 172 10.33 -0.78 16.62
C VAL A 172 10.30 -2.29 16.78
N LYS A 173 9.97 -2.76 17.99
CA LYS A 173 9.13 -3.94 18.13
C LYS A 173 8.10 -3.64 17.07
N GLY A 174 8.15 -4.29 15.90
CA GLY A 174 7.07 -4.22 14.92
C GLY A 174 5.85 -4.23 15.78
N GLU A 175 5.15 -3.08 15.85
CA GLU A 175 4.29 -2.79 17.00
C GLU A 175 3.52 -4.06 17.23
N ALA A 176 3.56 -4.61 18.44
CA ALA A 176 2.64 -5.69 18.76
C ALA A 176 1.27 -5.04 18.60
N VAL A 177 0.73 -5.06 17.37
CA VAL A 177 -0.29 -4.20 16.77
C VAL A 177 -1.29 -3.84 17.83
N PRO A 178 -1.16 -2.70 18.54
CA PRO A 178 -1.46 -2.56 19.98
C PRO A 178 -2.37 -3.69 20.46
N ALA A 179 -1.82 -4.90 20.70
CA ALA A 179 -2.53 -6.19 20.49
C ALA A 179 -3.99 -5.99 20.86
N HIS A 180 -4.89 -5.72 19.88
CA HIS A 180 -6.19 -5.09 20.18
C HIS A 180 -6.73 -5.85 21.36
N LYS A 181 -6.72 -5.22 22.55
CA LYS A 181 -7.12 -5.94 23.75
C LYS A 181 -8.61 -5.93 23.66
N TRP A 182 -9.13 -6.97 23.02
CA TRP A 182 -10.56 -7.21 22.92
C TRP A 182 -11.13 -7.04 24.31
N THR A 183 -12.02 -6.06 24.46
CA THR A 183 -12.71 -5.84 25.72
C THR A 183 -13.42 -7.15 26.10
N LYS A 184 -13.63 -7.41 27.39
CA LYS A 184 -14.31 -8.65 27.83
C LYS A 184 -15.63 -8.86 27.07
N GLN A 185 -16.35 -7.77 26.78
CA GLN A 185 -17.58 -7.78 25.99
C GLN A 185 -17.35 -8.21 24.54
N GLN A 186 -16.35 -7.67 23.84
CA GLN A 186 -16.03 -8.08 22.48
C GLN A 186 -15.65 -9.57 22.40
N LYS A 187 -14.87 -10.09 23.36
CA LYS A 187 -14.51 -11.53 23.38
C LYS A 187 -15.73 -12.42 23.53
N THR A 188 -16.66 -12.04 24.42
CA THR A 188 -17.91 -12.76 24.62
C THR A 188 -18.77 -12.75 23.36
N VAL A 189 -18.86 -11.62 22.65
CA VAL A 189 -19.63 -11.52 21.40
C VAL A 189 -19.07 -12.44 20.32
N ILE A 190 -17.75 -12.49 20.11
CA ILE A 190 -17.16 -13.41 19.12
C ILE A 190 -17.45 -14.88 19.47
N ILE A 191 -17.34 -15.25 20.75
CA ILE A 191 -17.58 -16.63 21.16
C ILE A 191 -19.04 -17.01 20.89
N ILE A 192 -19.98 -16.11 21.17
CA ILE A 192 -21.41 -16.33 20.87
C ILE A 192 -21.62 -16.46 19.36
N VAL A 193 -21.05 -15.56 18.54
CA VAL A 193 -21.19 -15.61 17.08
C VAL A 193 -20.60 -16.91 16.53
N ALA A 194 -19.42 -17.31 16.99
CA ALA A 194 -18.80 -18.57 16.59
C ALA A 194 -19.67 -19.77 16.96
N ALA A 195 -20.21 -19.82 18.18
CA ALA A 195 -21.10 -20.89 18.61
C ALA A 195 -22.39 -20.95 17.77
N VAL A 196 -22.98 -19.79 17.43
CA VAL A 196 -24.16 -19.72 16.55
C VAL A 196 -23.83 -20.25 15.16
N ILE A 197 -22.70 -19.83 14.57
CA ILE A 197 -22.26 -20.33 13.26
C ILE A 197 -22.05 -21.85 13.30
N THR A 198 -21.40 -22.37 14.34
CA THR A 198 -21.21 -23.82 14.51
C THR A 198 -22.54 -24.56 14.62
N VAL A 199 -23.51 -24.04 15.37
CA VAL A 199 -24.86 -24.64 15.46
C VAL A 199 -25.56 -24.60 14.11
N VAL A 200 -25.46 -23.50 13.36
CA VAL A 200 -26.07 -23.40 12.03
C VAL A 200 -25.45 -24.43 11.08
N ILE A 201 -24.11 -24.52 11.03
CA ILE A 201 -23.43 -25.44 10.11
C ILE A 201 -23.61 -26.90 10.53
N CYS A 202 -23.52 -27.23 11.82
CA CYS A 202 -23.51 -28.62 12.27
C CYS A 202 -24.90 -29.20 12.54
N ILE A 203 -25.91 -28.36 12.78
CA ILE A 203 -27.26 -28.82 13.13
C ILE A 203 -28.27 -28.34 12.09
N VAL A 204 -28.32 -27.04 11.81
CA VAL A 204 -29.37 -26.48 10.95
C VAL A 204 -29.19 -26.89 9.49
N VAL A 205 -27.96 -26.80 8.94
CA VAL A 205 -27.70 -27.18 7.54
C VAL A 205 -28.01 -28.66 7.28
N PRO A 206 -27.53 -29.63 8.09
CA PRO A 206 -27.88 -31.04 7.91
C PRO A 206 -29.38 -31.32 8.08
N LEU A 207 -30.06 -30.63 8.99
CA LEU A 207 -31.51 -30.77 9.16
C LEU A 207 -32.28 -30.22 7.95
N ILE A 208 -31.90 -29.06 7.44
CA ILE A 208 -32.47 -28.49 6.22
C ILE A 208 -32.20 -29.42 5.03
N GLU A 209 -30.99 -29.95 4.90
CA GLU A 209 -30.63 -30.88 3.83
C GLU A 209 -31.42 -32.18 3.92
N SER A 210 -31.60 -32.73 5.13
CA SER A 210 -32.48 -33.89 5.35
C SER A 210 -33.95 -33.58 5.05
N TYR A 211 -34.42 -32.37 5.36
CA TYR A 211 -35.78 -31.95 5.06
C TYR A 211 -35.99 -31.78 3.56
N TYR A 212 -35.02 -31.20 2.84
CA TYR A 212 -35.05 -31.12 1.38
C TYR A 212 -34.96 -32.49 0.73
N GLN A 213 -34.16 -33.42 1.26
CA GLN A 213 -34.12 -34.81 0.77
C GLN A 213 -35.47 -35.50 0.99
N MET A 214 -36.05 -35.42 2.20
CA MET A 214 -37.36 -36.00 2.48
C MET A 214 -38.46 -35.43 1.56
N ARG A 215 -38.45 -34.11 1.31
CA ARG A 215 -39.43 -33.47 0.42
C ARG A 215 -39.16 -33.78 -1.07
N LYS A 216 -37.90 -34.03 -1.43
CA LYS A 216 -37.53 -34.48 -2.78
C LYS A 216 -37.99 -35.93 -2.99
N ASP A 217 -37.86 -36.79 -1.99
CA ASP A 217 -38.33 -38.17 -2.00
C ASP A 217 -39.87 -38.23 -2.01
N GLU A 218 -40.57 -37.42 -1.23
CA GLU A 218 -42.05 -37.28 -1.32
C GLU A 218 -42.50 -36.78 -2.69
N ASN A 219 -41.80 -35.80 -3.29
CA ASN A 219 -42.10 -35.36 -4.66
C ASN A 219 -41.79 -36.45 -5.70
N PHE A 220 -40.79 -37.30 -5.46
CA PHE A 220 -40.45 -38.44 -6.33
C PHE A 220 -41.50 -39.54 -6.23
N GLU A 221 -41.95 -39.90 -5.02
CA GLU A 221 -43.06 -40.84 -4.80
C GLU A 221 -44.39 -40.31 -5.36
N SER A 222 -44.62 -38.99 -5.33
CA SER A 222 -45.80 -38.39 -5.98
C SER A 222 -45.74 -38.48 -7.51
N PHE A 223 -44.55 -38.42 -8.11
CA PHE A 223 -44.37 -38.59 -9.55
C PHE A 223 -44.46 -40.06 -9.99
N GLU A 224 -43.95 -41.00 -9.20
CA GLU A 224 -44.03 -42.43 -9.48
C GLU A 224 -45.45 -43.00 -9.32
N ASN A 225 -46.21 -42.51 -8.32
CA ASN A 225 -47.62 -42.89 -8.15
C ASN A 225 -48.52 -42.28 -9.23
N VAL A 226 -48.26 -41.06 -9.72
CA VAL A 226 -49.00 -40.48 -10.86
C VAL A 226 -48.62 -41.16 -12.19
N ALA A 227 -47.35 -41.53 -12.38
CA ALA A 227 -46.90 -42.19 -13.59
C ALA A 227 -47.40 -43.65 -13.70
N THR A 228 -47.64 -44.36 -12.59
CA THR A 228 -48.08 -45.76 -12.65
C THR A 228 -49.59 -45.94 -12.76
N GLU A 229 -50.43 -45.00 -12.30
CA GLU A 229 -51.89 -45.15 -12.45
C GLU A 229 -52.43 -44.66 -13.81
N ASP A 230 -51.83 -43.65 -14.45
CA ASP A 230 -52.32 -43.10 -15.73
C ASP A 230 -51.56 -43.60 -16.99
N MET A 231 -50.35 -44.15 -16.86
CA MET A 231 -49.56 -44.62 -18.02
C MET A 231 -49.96 -46.02 -18.53
N PHE A 232 -50.77 -46.78 -17.79
CA PHE A 232 -51.21 -48.14 -18.18
C PHE A 232 -52.57 -48.21 -18.88
N ARG A 233 -53.22 -47.07 -19.20
CA ARG A 233 -54.53 -47.07 -19.87
C ARG A 233 -54.53 -46.85 -21.37
N TYR A 234 -53.38 -46.58 -22.01
CA TYR A 234 -53.35 -46.20 -23.42
C TYR A 234 -52.18 -46.80 -24.22
N THR A 235 -51.94 -48.11 -24.15
CA THR A 235 -51.13 -48.78 -25.17
C THR A 235 -51.61 -50.22 -25.42
N SER A 236 -52.79 -50.35 -26.04
CA SER A 236 -53.12 -51.53 -26.85
C SER A 236 -53.77 -51.07 -28.13
N GLU A 237 -52.94 -50.72 -29.11
CA GLU A 237 -53.11 -50.97 -30.56
C GLU A 237 -52.14 -50.06 -31.33
N SER A 238 -51.10 -50.70 -31.87
CA SER A 238 -50.31 -50.21 -33.01
C SER A 238 -51.03 -50.64 -34.32
N PRO A 239 -50.52 -50.39 -35.54
CA PRO A 239 -49.73 -49.29 -36.12
C PRO A 239 -50.30 -48.84 -37.51
N SER A 240 -49.83 -47.71 -38.10
CA SER A 240 -49.58 -47.58 -39.57
C SER A 240 -49.13 -46.17 -40.01
N VAL A 241 -47.82 -46.02 -40.25
CA VAL A 241 -47.09 -45.47 -41.42
C VAL A 241 -47.96 -44.86 -42.58
N PRO A 242 -47.44 -43.97 -43.46
CA PRO A 242 -46.84 -42.64 -43.32
C PRO A 242 -47.39 -41.64 -44.38
N ASP A 243 -46.66 -40.53 -44.54
CA ASP A 243 -46.50 -39.70 -45.74
C ASP A 243 -47.53 -38.62 -46.09
N ASP A 244 -46.90 -37.54 -46.54
CA ASP A 244 -47.36 -36.54 -47.47
C ASP A 244 -48.06 -35.27 -46.96
N GLN A 245 -47.36 -34.18 -47.30
CA GLN A 245 -47.91 -32.99 -47.93
C GLN A 245 -48.58 -31.95 -47.01
N LEU A 246 -47.92 -30.81 -46.80
CA LEU A 246 -48.04 -29.67 -47.72
C LEU A 246 -47.28 -28.44 -47.19
N ASN A 247 -46.44 -27.91 -48.08
CA ASN A 247 -46.00 -26.52 -48.11
C ASN A 247 -47.19 -25.55 -48.02
N LEU A 248 -46.88 -24.32 -47.58
CA LEU A 248 -47.21 -23.02 -48.20
C LEU A 248 -47.36 -21.97 -47.08
N THR A 249 -46.37 -21.11 -46.88
CA THR A 249 -46.28 -19.72 -47.41
C THR A 249 -47.37 -18.77 -46.94
N GLY A 250 -46.94 -17.55 -46.57
CA GLY A 250 -47.78 -16.34 -46.53
C GLY A 250 -47.72 -15.69 -45.14
N SER A 251 -46.98 -14.59 -44.93
CA SER A 251 -47.31 -13.22 -45.38
C SER A 251 -48.64 -12.74 -44.77
N ASP A 252 -48.83 -11.56 -44.21
CA ASP A 252 -48.00 -10.38 -43.93
C ASP A 252 -48.85 -9.52 -42.98
N SER A 253 -48.22 -8.68 -42.15
CA SER A 253 -48.54 -7.24 -41.95
C SER A 253 -47.51 -6.62 -41.02
#